data_AF-V4QVG9-F1
#
_entry.id   AF-V4QVG9-F1
#
_cell.length_a   1.000
_cell.length_b   1.000
_cell.length_c   1.000
_cell.angle_alpha   90.00
_cell.angle_beta   90.00
_cell.angle_gamma   90.00
#
_symmetry.space_group_name_H-M   'P 1'
#
loop_
_entity.id
_entity.type
_entity.pdbx_description
1 polymer ?
#
loop_
_entity_poly.entity_id
_entity_poly.type
_entity_poly.pdbx_seq_one_letter_code
_entity_poly.pdbx_strand_id
1 'polypeptide(L)'
;MRFILDERRFGLVSFPRPKGRTRIPLEPLQAAIEQTLGVRFEVRRERLFGPKIHSFVYMGERVKIRMLDSGDAHIDLAGVDDDVREIILEHLRQSHEFEAQ
;
A
#
# COMPACT_ATOMS: atom_id res chain seq x y z
N MET A 1 -1.55 -10.22 -6.70
CA MET A 1 -0.69 -9.02 -6.92
C MET A 1 0.57 -9.15 -6.09
N ARG A 2 1.77 -9.23 -6.67
CA ARG A 2 2.97 -9.43 -5.84
C ARG A 2 3.34 -8.16 -5.08
N PHE A 3 3.81 -8.31 -3.84
CA PHE A 3 4.51 -7.27 -3.10
C PHE A 3 5.90 -7.74 -2.64
N ILE A 4 6.74 -6.79 -2.25
CA ILE A 4 8.09 -7.01 -1.73
C ILE A 4 8.20 -6.24 -0.43
N LEU A 5 8.69 -6.89 0.61
CA LEU A 5 9.08 -6.23 1.85
C LEU A 5 10.55 -5.83 1.73
N ASP A 6 10.82 -4.54 1.87
CA ASP A 6 12.20 -4.07 1.90
C ASP A 6 12.77 -4.28 3.31
N GLU A 7 13.48 -5.38 3.51
CA GLU A 7 14.12 -5.71 4.79
C GLU A 7 15.17 -4.68 5.23
N ARG A 8 15.66 -3.84 4.31
CA ARG A 8 16.62 -2.75 4.60
C ARG A 8 15.93 -1.44 4.95
N ARG A 9 14.66 -1.27 4.56
CA ARG A 9 13.83 -0.10 4.86
C ARG A 9 12.63 -0.54 5.69
N PHE A 10 12.81 -0.45 7.00
CA PHE A 10 11.84 -0.84 7.99
C PHE A 10 10.43 -0.30 7.67
N GLY A 11 9.46 -1.22 7.50
CA GLY A 11 8.07 -0.88 7.23
C GLY A 11 7.76 -0.43 5.80
N LEU A 12 8.64 -0.60 4.83
CA LEU A 12 8.32 -0.30 3.42
C LEU A 12 7.78 -1.54 2.70
N VAL A 13 6.54 -1.45 2.21
CA VAL A 13 5.92 -2.49 1.36
C VAL A 13 5.84 -1.98 -0.07
N SER A 14 6.52 -2.65 -0.99
CA SER A 14 6.60 -2.28 -2.40
C SER A 14 5.70 -3.16 -3.26
N PHE A 15 4.88 -2.54 -4.10
CA PHE A 15 4.03 -3.18 -5.11
C PHE A 15 4.60 -2.83 -6.48
N PRO A 16 5.44 -3.71 -7.06
CA PRO A 16 6.05 -3.46 -8.35
C PRO A 16 4.98 -3.43 -9.45
N ARG A 17 5.16 -2.54 -10.41
CA ARG A 17 4.29 -2.49 -11.59
C ARG A 17 4.39 -3.79 -12.39
N PRO A 18 3.30 -4.27 -12.99
CA PRO A 18 3.35 -5.42 -13.89
C PRO A 18 4.26 -5.16 -15.11
N LYS A 19 4.95 -6.21 -15.59
CA LYS A 19 5.73 -6.14 -16.84
C LYS A 19 4.84 -5.66 -17.99
N GLY A 20 5.39 -4.79 -18.84
CA GLY A 20 4.67 -4.21 -19.98
C GLY A 20 3.70 -3.07 -19.63
N ARG A 21 3.52 -2.71 -18.36
CA ARG A 21 2.74 -1.52 -17.95
C ARG A 21 3.64 -0.38 -17.52
N THR A 22 3.21 0.85 -17.79
CA THR A 22 3.90 2.08 -17.37
C THR A 22 3.72 2.37 -15.88
N ARG A 23 2.61 1.93 -15.28
CA ARG A 23 2.31 2.10 -13.84
C ARG A 23 1.48 0.94 -13.30
N ILE A 24 1.55 0.71 -11.99
CA ILE A 24 0.66 -0.20 -11.27
C ILE A 24 -0.79 0.34 -11.32
N PRO A 25 -1.80 -0.51 -11.61
CA PRO A 25 -3.18 -0.09 -11.54
C PRO A 25 -3.59 0.08 -10.07
N LEU A 26 -3.87 1.33 -9.64
CA LEU A 26 -4.19 1.64 -8.25
C LEU A 26 -5.55 1.11 -7.80
N GLU A 27 -6.55 1.09 -8.68
CA GLU A 27 -7.92 0.66 -8.31
C GLU A 27 -7.96 -0.82 -7.86
N PRO A 28 -7.41 -1.80 -8.60
CA PRO A 28 -7.30 -3.17 -8.11
C PRO A 28 -6.47 -3.29 -6.83
N LEU A 29 -5.38 -2.52 -6.72
CA LEU A 29 -4.52 -2.54 -5.53
C LEU A 29 -5.30 -2.07 -4.30
N GLN A 30 -6.07 -0.99 -4.44
CA GLN A 30 -6.92 -0.45 -3.38
C GLN A 30 -7.96 -1.48 -2.97
N ALA A 31 -8.70 -2.05 -3.92
CA ALA A 31 -9.72 -3.05 -3.63
C ALA A 31 -9.14 -4.26 -2.85
N ALA A 32 -7.97 -4.76 -3.25
CA ALA A 32 -7.30 -5.85 -2.56
C ALA A 32 -6.92 -5.49 -1.10
N ILE A 33 -6.43 -4.26 -0.87
CA ILE A 33 -6.08 -3.77 0.47
C ILE A 33 -7.34 -3.55 1.32
N GLU A 34 -8.39 -2.95 0.75
CA GLU A 34 -9.67 -2.75 1.41
C GLU A 34 -10.28 -4.07 1.88
N GLN A 35 -10.27 -5.09 1.02
CA GLN A 35 -10.76 -6.42 1.34
C GLN A 35 -9.89 -7.13 2.37
N THR A 36 -8.56 -7.05 2.24
CA THR A 36 -7.62 -7.74 3.12
C THR A 36 -7.61 -7.16 4.54
N LEU A 37 -7.72 -5.84 4.67
CA LEU A 37 -7.63 -5.15 5.97
C LEU A 37 -8.99 -4.70 6.50
N GLY A 38 -10.08 -4.86 5.74
CA GLY A 38 -11.40 -4.35 6.11
C GLY A 38 -11.47 -2.81 6.20
N VAL A 39 -10.73 -2.11 5.34
CA VAL A 39 -10.60 -0.64 5.35
C VAL A 39 -11.27 0.02 4.15
N ARG A 40 -11.31 1.35 4.13
CA ARG A 40 -11.66 2.15 2.95
C ARG A 40 -10.59 3.16 2.64
N PHE A 41 -10.30 3.35 1.36
CA PHE A 41 -9.43 4.40 0.89
C PHE A 41 -10.12 5.76 0.88
N GLU A 42 -9.35 6.74 1.32
CA GLU A 42 -9.59 8.13 1.11
C GLU A 42 -8.58 8.67 0.10
N VAL A 43 -9.07 9.47 -0.84
CA VAL A 43 -8.24 10.17 -1.81
C VAL A 43 -8.32 11.66 -1.52
N ARG A 44 -7.23 12.23 -0.99
CA ARG A 44 -7.16 13.66 -0.66
C ARG A 44 -5.99 14.30 -1.38
N ARG A 45 -6.13 15.56 -1.80
CA ARG A 45 -4.98 16.34 -2.25
C ARG A 45 -4.28 16.95 -1.03
N GLU A 46 -2.96 16.89 -1.01
CA GLU A 46 -2.18 17.50 0.07
C GLU A 46 -2.28 19.04 0.08
N ARG A 47 -2.51 19.64 -1.10
CA ARG A 47 -2.74 21.08 -1.34
C ARG A 47 -3.73 21.25 -2.49
N LEU A 48 -4.29 22.45 -2.70
CA LEU A 48 -5.28 22.72 -3.76
C LEU A 48 -4.88 22.18 -5.16
N PHE A 49 -3.59 22.19 -5.49
CA PHE A 49 -3.04 21.64 -6.74
C PHE A 49 -1.96 20.57 -6.50
N GLY A 50 -1.88 20.02 -5.29
CA GLY A 50 -0.90 19.01 -4.92
C GLY A 50 -1.23 17.61 -5.44
N PRO A 51 -0.29 16.66 -5.28
CA PRO A 51 -0.52 15.27 -5.64
C PRO A 51 -1.70 14.70 -4.85
N LYS A 52 -2.43 13.79 -5.50
CA LYS A 52 -3.44 12.98 -4.80
C LYS A 52 -2.70 11.98 -3.92
N ILE A 53 -3.06 11.96 -2.64
CA ILE A 53 -2.60 11.01 -1.65
C ILE A 53 -3.74 10.01 -1.45
N HIS A 54 -3.40 8.74 -1.63
CA HIS A 54 -4.28 7.62 -1.32
C HIS A 54 -3.91 7.15 0.08
N SER A 55 -4.87 7.07 0.98
CA SER A 55 -4.63 6.68 2.37
C SER A 55 -5.82 5.95 2.96
N PHE A 56 -5.59 5.17 4.00
CA PHE A 56 -6.63 4.57 4.80
C PHE A 56 -6.27 4.68 6.28
N VAL A 57 -7.23 4.44 7.16
CA VAL A 57 -7.00 4.33 8.60
C VAL A 57 -7.14 2.88 9.00
N TYR A 58 -6.15 2.35 9.71
CA TYR A 58 -6.16 1.00 10.26
C TYR A 58 -5.76 1.05 11.73
N MET A 59 -6.62 0.56 12.61
CA MET A 59 -6.41 0.60 14.07
C MET A 59 -6.04 2.00 14.62
N GLY A 60 -6.56 3.07 14.01
CA GLY A 60 -6.27 4.46 14.40
C GLY A 60 -5.08 5.09 13.67
N GLU A 61 -4.23 4.29 13.04
CA GLU A 61 -3.05 4.74 12.31
C GLU A 61 -3.39 5.09 10.86
N ARG A 62 -2.90 6.23 10.37
CA ARG A 62 -3.11 6.65 8.98
C ARG A 62 -1.98 6.14 8.10
N VAL A 63 -2.31 5.20 7.23
CA VAL A 63 -1.38 4.58 6.28
C VAL A 63 -1.55 5.22 4.90
N LYS A 64 -0.42 5.58 4.27
CA LYS A 64 -0.40 6.24 2.95
C LYS A 64 0.17 5.32 1.88
N ILE A 65 -0.40 5.41 0.69
CA ILE A 65 0.11 4.79 -0.53
C ILE A 65 0.63 5.88 -1.45
N ARG A 66 1.88 5.70 -1.92
CA ARG A 66 2.53 6.61 -2.86
C ARG A 66 2.86 5.87 -4.14
N MET A 67 2.47 6.45 -5.27
CA MET A 67 2.99 6.03 -6.57
C MET A 67 4.36 6.66 -6.79
N LEU A 68 5.33 5.88 -7.23
CA LEU A 68 6.66 6.33 -7.58
C LEU A 68 6.76 6.70 -9.05
N ASP A 69 7.77 7.49 -9.40
CA ASP A 69 8.08 7.86 -10.79
C ASP A 69 8.44 6.63 -11.65
N SER A 70 8.91 5.54 -11.03
CA SER A 70 9.13 4.24 -11.69
C SER A 70 7.83 3.57 -12.16
N GLY A 71 6.69 4.03 -11.67
CA GLY A 71 5.37 3.44 -11.86
C GLY A 71 4.98 2.41 -10.80
N ASP A 72 5.85 2.12 -9.83
CA ASP A 72 5.54 1.25 -8.68
C ASP A 72 4.69 1.97 -7.63
N ALA A 73 4.11 1.25 -6.69
CA ALA A 73 3.45 1.85 -5.53
C ALA A 73 4.05 1.34 -4.23
N HIS A 74 4.20 2.22 -3.24
CA HIS A 74 4.73 1.90 -1.92
C HIS A 74 3.71 2.23 -0.83
N ILE A 75 3.64 1.37 0.18
CA ILE A 75 3.06 1.66 1.49
C ILE A 75 4.21 1.92 2.45
N ASP A 76 4.17 3.08 3.11
CA ASP A 76 5.14 3.45 4.14
C ASP A 76 4.52 3.22 5.52
N LEU A 77 5.02 2.20 6.23
CA LEU A 77 4.65 1.82 7.59
C LEU A 77 5.72 2.21 8.61
N ALA A 78 6.76 2.97 8.23
CA ALA A 78 7.84 3.34 9.13
C ALA A 78 7.35 4.25 10.29
N GLY A 79 6.31 5.04 10.04
CA GLY A 79 5.67 5.90 11.04
C GLY A 79 4.43 5.29 11.69
N VAL A 80 4.10 4.03 11.40
CA VAL A 80 2.99 3.29 12.00
C VAL A 80 3.53 2.57 13.23
N ASP A 81 2.72 2.53 14.29
CA ASP A 81 3.00 1.76 15.50
C ASP A 81 3.44 0.32 15.19
N ASP A 82 4.37 -0.21 15.98
CA ASP A 82 5.04 -1.47 15.69
C ASP A 82 4.08 -2.66 15.66
N ASP A 83 3.14 -2.72 16.60
CA ASP A 83 2.15 -3.80 16.69
C ASP A 83 1.19 -3.71 15.50
N VAL A 84 0.72 -2.50 15.18
CA VAL A 84 -0.19 -2.27 14.05
C VAL A 84 0.50 -2.62 12.72
N ARG A 85 1.77 -2.27 12.57
CA ARG A 85 2.55 -2.63 11.38
C ARG A 85 2.67 -4.14 11.22
N GLU A 86 3.03 -4.87 12.27
CA GLU A 86 3.15 -6.34 12.18
C GLU A 86 1.82 -6.99 11.80
N ILE A 87 0.70 -6.51 12.36
CA ILE A 87 -0.64 -6.98 12.00
C ILE A 87 -0.93 -6.73 10.52
N ILE A 88 -0.65 -5.53 10.00
CA ILE A 88 -0.83 -5.23 8.57
C ILE A 88 0.00 -6.18 7.70
N LEU A 89 1.28 -6.38 8.06
CA LEU A 89 2.18 -7.26 7.32
C LEU A 89 1.71 -8.71 7.33
N GLU A 90 1.21 -9.19 8.47
CA GLU A 90 0.65 -10.53 8.59
C GLU A 90 -0.56 -10.74 7.66
N HIS A 91 -1.52 -9.81 7.66
CA HIS A 91 -2.69 -9.87 6.78
C HIS A 91 -2.28 -9.85 5.29
N LEU A 92 -1.32 -9.01 4.92
CA LEU A 92 -0.83 -8.96 3.54
C LEU A 92 -0.15 -10.27 3.13
N ARG A 93 0.63 -10.90 4.01
CA ARG A 93 1.31 -12.18 3.76
C ARG A 93 0.32 -13.34 3.62
N GLN A 94 -0.77 -13.36 4.38
CA GLN A 94 -1.77 -14.43 4.35
C GLN A 94 -2.82 -14.28 3.24
N SER A 95 -2.90 -13.11 2.61
CA SER A 95 -3.97 -12.80 1.65
C SER A 95 -3.66 -13.33 0.24
N HIS A 96 -4.51 -14.24 -0.23
CA HIS A 96 -4.43 -14.82 -1.58
C HIS A 96 -4.56 -13.77 -2.71
N GLU A 97 -5.16 -12.61 -2.44
CA GLU A 97 -5.21 -11.47 -3.39
C GLU A 97 -3.79 -11.02 -3.80
N PHE A 98 -2.80 -11.28 -2.94
CA PHE A 98 -1.40 -10.94 -3.19
C PHE A 98 -0.54 -12.13 -3.66
N GLU A 99 -1.05 -13.36 -3.61
CA GLU A 99 -0.25 -14.58 -3.82
C GLU A 99 -0.21 -15.12 -5.26
N ALA A 100 -0.95 -14.56 -6.22
CA ALA A 100 -1.00 -15.16 -7.56
C ALA A 100 0.35 -15.13 -8.32
N GLN A 101 1.07 -16.25 -8.28
CA GLN A 101 1.92 -16.79 -9.35
C GLN A 101 1.59 -18.26 -9.57
#